data_AF-A0AAE5H7H2-F1
#
_entry.id   AF-A0AAE5H7H2-F1
#
_cell.length_a   1.000
_cell.length_b   1.000
_cell.length_c   1.000
_cell.angle_alpha   90.00
_cell.angle_beta   90.00
_cell.angle_gamma   90.00
#
_symmetry.space_group_name_H-M   'P 1'
#
loop_
_entity.id
_entity.type
_entity.pdbx_description
1 polymer ?
#
loop_
_entity_poly.entity_id
_entity_poly.type
_entity_poly.pdbx_seq_one_letter_code
_entity_poly.pdbx_strand_id
1 'polypeptide(L)'
;MNDLIIDNEFKDLLPPLSEEQKEELERDIIKNGCINSLTVWKNILIDGHHRHEICTRNNIPFDIVEIEFKDRLEAMEWIWMNQKNRRNLTKYELAQIALKFKPVIEAKAKENLSKVGGDKKSENAKSGLMKSSKAIEPISTRKEVAKIAGVSEDTIHKVEVIEEKAPEEIKQQVKKGDITINSAYVLTKSAIEADKKNAEYEKEYQEQLEKEQQEQEAQRKLGEIEKNLPENAVVLDKFRKPKETHIFGIEDFNNLTKDQFNDCIKHSKKYRDAISKVALLSTDIEALMAWGAIANTPDIVEIELQDINSAIQNLIKIQNYFKGGK
;
A
#
# COMPACT_ATOMS: atom_id res chain seq x y z
N MET A 1 6.89 -23.17 -46.31
CA MET A 1 7.88 -22.86 -45.27
C MET A 1 7.30 -23.39 -43.98
N ASN A 2 8.07 -24.14 -43.19
CA ASN A 2 7.59 -24.55 -41.87
C ASN A 2 7.47 -23.29 -41.02
N ASP A 3 6.26 -22.93 -40.61
CA ASP A 3 6.04 -21.81 -39.70
C ASP A 3 6.71 -22.15 -38.36
N LEU A 4 7.87 -21.54 -38.10
CA LEU A 4 8.58 -21.72 -36.85
C LEU A 4 7.87 -20.94 -35.75
N ILE A 5 7.72 -21.58 -34.60
CA ILE A 5 7.09 -20.99 -33.42
C ILE A 5 8.17 -20.22 -32.64
N ILE A 6 7.94 -18.92 -32.43
CA ILE A 6 8.82 -18.09 -31.61
C ILE A 6 8.30 -18.08 -30.18
N ASP A 7 9.11 -18.61 -29.27
CA ASP A 7 8.83 -18.60 -27.84
C ASP A 7 9.61 -17.45 -27.18
N ASN A 8 8.88 -16.49 -26.61
CA ASN A 8 9.50 -15.31 -25.99
C ASN A 8 10.40 -15.68 -24.80
N GLU A 9 10.11 -16.77 -24.07
CA GLU A 9 10.96 -17.20 -22.95
C GLU A 9 12.36 -17.64 -23.46
N PHE A 10 12.42 -18.33 -24.61
CA PHE A 10 13.68 -18.72 -25.22
C PHE A 10 14.37 -17.57 -25.93
N LYS A 11 13.62 -16.72 -26.63
CA LYS A 11 14.14 -15.52 -27.31
C LYS A 11 14.80 -14.57 -26.32
N ASP A 12 14.13 -14.29 -25.21
CA ASP A 12 14.55 -13.29 -24.23
C ASP A 12 15.45 -13.88 -23.13
N LEU A 13 15.79 -15.17 -23.18
CA LEU A 13 16.63 -15.81 -22.17
C LEU A 13 17.99 -15.12 -22.03
N LEU A 14 18.61 -14.78 -23.16
CA LEU A 14 19.93 -14.16 -23.21
C LEU A 14 19.84 -12.66 -23.51
N PRO A 15 20.83 -11.87 -23.08
CA PRO A 15 20.94 -10.47 -23.49
C PRO A 15 20.92 -10.35 -25.02
N PRO A 16 20.13 -9.39 -25.57
CA PRO A 16 20.07 -9.16 -27.00
C PRO A 16 21.43 -8.69 -27.54
N LEU A 17 21.62 -8.84 -28.85
CA LEU A 17 22.77 -8.27 -29.54
C LEU A 17 22.69 -6.74 -29.50
N SER A 18 23.84 -6.07 -29.43
CA SER A 18 23.89 -4.62 -29.66
C SER A 18 23.46 -4.29 -31.10
N GLU A 19 23.03 -3.06 -31.35
CA GLU A 19 22.63 -2.65 -32.71
C GLU A 19 23.78 -2.83 -33.72
N GLU A 20 25.01 -2.49 -33.35
CA GLU A 20 26.19 -2.73 -34.18
C GLU A 20 26.38 -4.23 -34.53
N GLN A 21 26.20 -5.12 -33.55
CA GLN A 21 26.28 -6.57 -33.77
C GLN A 21 25.15 -7.09 -34.65
N LYS A 22 23.95 -6.54 -34.52
CA LYS A 22 22.82 -6.89 -35.39
C LYS A 22 23.08 -6.47 -36.83
N GLU A 23 23.57 -5.25 -37.04
CA GLU A 23 23.90 -4.75 -38.38
C GLU A 23 25.02 -5.55 -39.03
N GLU A 24 26.06 -5.92 -38.26
CA GLU A 24 27.15 -6.76 -38.76
C GLU A 24 26.64 -8.15 -39.17
N LEU A 25 25.80 -8.76 -38.32
CA LEU A 25 25.15 -10.04 -38.61
C LEU A 25 24.26 -9.95 -39.86
N GLU A 26 23.51 -8.87 -40.01
CA GLU A 26 22.64 -8.66 -41.18
C GLU A 26 23.45 -8.52 -42.47
N ARG A 27 24.54 -7.72 -42.45
CA ARG A 27 25.44 -7.60 -43.61
C ARG A 27 26.04 -8.94 -44.00
N ASP A 28 26.45 -9.74 -43.03
CA ASP A 28 27.01 -11.07 -43.27
C ASP A 28 25.99 -12.02 -43.92
N ILE A 29 24.77 -12.09 -43.37
CA ILE A 29 23.71 -12.96 -43.90
C ILE A 29 23.26 -12.53 -45.29
N ILE A 30 23.13 -11.23 -45.56
CA ILE A 30 22.77 -10.73 -46.90
C ILE A 30 23.84 -11.09 -47.93
N LYS A 31 25.12 -11.03 -47.54
CA LYS A 31 26.25 -11.29 -48.45
C LYS A 31 26.50 -12.79 -48.68
N ASN A 32 26.47 -13.57 -47.62
CA ASN A 32 26.94 -14.96 -47.61
C ASN A 32 25.80 -16.00 -47.49
N GLY A 33 24.56 -15.55 -47.25
CA GLY A 33 23.43 -16.42 -46.94
C GLY A 33 23.43 -16.90 -45.48
N CYS A 34 22.38 -17.64 -45.09
CA CYS A 34 22.27 -18.19 -43.74
C CYS A 34 23.11 -19.47 -43.59
N ILE A 35 24.43 -19.33 -43.46
CA ILE A 35 25.36 -20.47 -43.35
C ILE A 35 25.07 -21.31 -42.10
N ASN A 36 24.80 -20.64 -40.97
CA ASN A 36 24.55 -21.33 -39.71
C ASN A 36 23.06 -21.65 -39.59
N SER A 37 22.76 -22.95 -39.44
CA SER A 37 21.40 -23.44 -39.29
C SER A 37 20.69 -22.86 -38.05
N LEU A 38 19.36 -22.88 -38.10
CA LEU A 38 18.48 -22.57 -36.98
C LEU A 38 18.24 -23.82 -36.15
N THR A 39 18.34 -23.72 -34.83
CA THR A 39 18.09 -24.86 -33.94
C THR A 39 16.64 -24.85 -33.48
N VAL A 40 15.92 -25.97 -33.63
CA VAL A 40 14.51 -26.09 -33.25
C VAL A 40 14.25 -27.27 -32.33
N TRP A 41 13.15 -27.21 -31.59
CA TRP A 41 12.58 -28.31 -30.82
C TRP A 41 11.07 -28.37 -31.05
N LYS A 42 10.56 -29.40 -31.72
CA LYS A 42 9.11 -29.52 -32.04
C LYS A 42 8.57 -28.27 -32.74
N ASN A 43 9.31 -27.75 -33.72
CA ASN A 43 9.07 -26.49 -34.44
C ASN A 43 9.21 -25.19 -33.61
N ILE A 44 9.57 -25.26 -32.33
CA ILE A 44 9.88 -24.07 -31.53
C ILE A 44 11.33 -23.67 -31.80
N LEU A 45 11.57 -22.40 -32.12
CA LEU A 45 12.92 -21.87 -32.32
C LEU A 45 13.66 -21.79 -30.98
N ILE A 46 14.81 -22.46 -30.89
CA ILE A 46 15.64 -22.55 -29.69
C ILE A 46 16.86 -21.61 -29.81
N ASP A 47 17.55 -21.62 -30.95
CA ASP A 47 18.67 -20.72 -31.24
C ASP A 47 18.60 -20.19 -32.67
N GLY A 48 19.08 -18.97 -32.86
CA GLY A 48 19.08 -18.31 -34.17
C GLY A 48 17.95 -17.31 -34.38
N HIS A 49 17.31 -16.80 -33.32
CA HIS A 49 16.23 -15.81 -33.39
C HIS A 49 16.52 -14.61 -34.33
N HIS A 50 17.69 -13.98 -34.20
CA HIS A 50 18.08 -12.89 -35.10
C HIS A 50 18.33 -13.35 -36.54
N ARG A 51 18.94 -14.53 -36.73
CA ARG A 51 19.16 -15.10 -38.07
C ARG A 51 17.83 -15.38 -38.75
N HIS A 52 16.89 -16.01 -38.04
CA HIS A 52 15.54 -16.27 -38.51
C HIS A 52 14.82 -14.98 -38.94
N GLU A 53 14.88 -13.92 -38.11
CA GLU A 53 14.26 -12.63 -38.41
C GLU A 53 14.84 -12.00 -39.70
N ILE A 54 16.17 -11.96 -39.82
CA ILE A 54 16.85 -11.40 -40.99
C ILE A 54 16.54 -12.22 -42.24
N CYS A 55 16.59 -13.54 -42.16
CA CYS A 55 16.34 -14.42 -43.31
C CYS A 55 14.89 -14.34 -43.77
N THR A 56 13.94 -14.29 -42.83
CA THR A 56 12.51 -14.15 -43.14
C THR A 56 12.23 -12.80 -43.82
N ARG A 57 12.75 -11.70 -43.27
CA ARG A 57 12.56 -10.35 -43.82
C ARG A 57 13.16 -10.19 -45.22
N ASN A 58 14.31 -10.81 -45.49
CA ASN A 58 15.02 -10.71 -46.76
C ASN A 58 14.73 -11.88 -47.72
N ASN A 59 13.81 -12.78 -47.36
CA ASN A 59 13.44 -13.96 -48.13
C ASN A 59 14.65 -14.86 -48.49
N ILE A 60 15.59 -14.99 -47.57
CA ILE A 60 16.82 -15.80 -47.69
C ILE A 60 16.52 -17.21 -47.16
N PRO A 61 16.82 -18.28 -47.93
CA PRO A 61 16.68 -19.66 -47.45
C PRO A 61 17.60 -19.96 -46.25
N PHE A 62 17.13 -20.81 -45.34
CA PHE A 62 17.89 -21.23 -44.17
C PHE A 62 17.65 -22.71 -43.87
N ASP A 63 18.67 -23.36 -43.30
CA ASP A 63 18.60 -24.74 -42.84
C ASP A 63 18.16 -24.81 -41.37
N ILE A 64 17.51 -25.91 -41.01
CA ILE A 64 17.03 -26.19 -39.65
C ILE A 64 17.71 -27.47 -39.13
N VAL A 65 18.11 -27.44 -37.87
CA VAL A 65 18.56 -28.60 -37.10
C VAL A 65 17.61 -28.82 -35.93
N GLU A 66 16.99 -29.99 -35.87
CA GLU A 66 16.11 -30.36 -34.76
C GLU A 66 16.91 -31.04 -33.65
N ILE A 67 16.68 -30.61 -32.41
CA ILE A 67 17.23 -31.22 -31.19
C ILE A 67 16.07 -31.60 -30.29
N GLU A 68 16.11 -32.83 -29.76
CA GLU A 68 15.15 -33.29 -28.78
C GLU A 68 15.57 -32.91 -27.37
N PHE A 69 14.67 -32.26 -26.65
CA PHE A 69 14.76 -32.02 -25.20
C PHE A 69 13.64 -32.76 -24.47
N LYS A 70 13.94 -33.22 -23.25
CA LYS A 70 13.01 -33.86 -22.33
C LYS A 70 11.95 -32.89 -21.82
N ASP A 71 12.38 -31.70 -21.42
CA ASP A 71 11.53 -30.65 -20.87
C ASP A 71 12.06 -29.25 -21.24
N ARG A 72 11.27 -28.21 -20.91
CA ARG A 72 11.68 -26.82 -21.19
C ARG A 72 12.95 -26.43 -20.44
N LEU A 73 13.18 -26.99 -19.25
CA LEU A 73 14.36 -26.67 -18.45
C LEU A 73 15.63 -27.12 -19.17
N GLU A 74 15.64 -28.32 -19.74
CA GLU A 74 16.77 -28.84 -20.52
C GLU A 74 17.03 -27.99 -21.78
N ALA A 75 15.96 -27.52 -22.47
CA ALA A 75 16.12 -26.61 -23.60
C ALA A 75 16.76 -25.28 -23.18
N MET A 76 16.32 -24.68 -22.06
CA MET A 76 16.93 -23.46 -21.52
C MET A 76 18.39 -23.67 -21.11
N GLU A 77 18.69 -24.80 -20.46
CA GLU A 77 20.05 -25.16 -20.06
C GLU A 77 20.95 -25.33 -21.29
N TRP A 78 20.44 -25.90 -22.38
CA TRP A 78 21.16 -26.02 -23.64
C TRP A 78 21.47 -24.65 -24.27
N ILE A 79 20.47 -23.76 -24.36
CA ILE A 79 20.66 -22.38 -24.84
C ILE A 79 21.73 -21.67 -24.00
N TRP A 80 21.65 -21.83 -22.68
CA TRP A 80 22.61 -21.23 -21.76
C TRP A 80 24.02 -21.77 -21.95
N MET A 81 24.20 -23.09 -21.97
CA MET A 81 25.52 -23.73 -22.09
C MET A 81 26.21 -23.40 -23.43
N ASN A 82 25.46 -23.32 -24.52
CA ASN A 82 26.01 -22.95 -25.83
C ASN A 82 26.60 -21.52 -25.85
N GLN A 83 26.14 -20.67 -24.93
CA GLN A 83 26.46 -19.23 -24.91
C GLN A 83 27.36 -18.83 -23.73
N LYS A 84 27.27 -19.54 -22.61
CA LYS A 84 28.04 -19.30 -21.37
C LYS A 84 29.55 -19.31 -21.62
N ASN A 85 30.04 -20.20 -22.48
CA ASN A 85 31.47 -20.31 -22.78
C ASN A 85 31.97 -19.29 -23.82
N ARG A 86 31.05 -18.65 -24.56
CA ARG A 86 31.39 -17.70 -25.64
C ARG A 86 31.41 -16.25 -25.17
N ARG A 87 30.85 -15.96 -23.99
CA ARG A 87 30.68 -14.61 -23.47
C ARG A 87 31.51 -14.45 -22.19
N ASN A 88 32.30 -13.39 -22.11
CA ASN A 88 32.94 -12.95 -20.86
C ASN A 88 31.89 -12.28 -19.96
N LEU A 89 30.92 -13.05 -19.46
CA LEU A 89 29.84 -12.55 -18.60
C LEU A 89 30.35 -12.32 -17.18
N THR A 90 29.94 -11.20 -16.60
CA THR A 90 30.18 -10.91 -15.18
C THR A 90 29.36 -11.85 -14.29
N LYS A 91 29.78 -12.04 -13.04
CA LYS A 91 29.00 -12.83 -12.06
C LYS A 91 27.57 -12.28 -11.88
N TYR A 92 27.40 -10.97 -12.03
CA TYR A 92 26.09 -10.32 -11.98
C TYR A 92 25.20 -10.76 -13.15
N GLU A 93 25.71 -10.71 -14.38
CA GLU A 93 24.98 -11.16 -15.57
C GLU A 93 24.69 -12.67 -15.56
N LEU A 94 25.64 -13.49 -15.09
CA LEU A 94 25.42 -14.93 -14.90
C LEU A 94 24.26 -15.18 -13.93
N ALA A 95 24.21 -14.44 -12.82
CA ALA A 95 23.12 -14.52 -11.84
C ALA A 95 21.79 -14.01 -12.41
N GLN A 96 21.79 -12.90 -13.16
CA GLN A 96 20.60 -12.33 -13.80
C GLN A 96 19.97 -13.31 -14.79
N ILE A 97 20.79 -13.97 -15.62
CA ILE A 97 20.32 -14.99 -16.57
C ILE A 97 19.79 -16.20 -15.80
N ALA A 98 20.49 -16.66 -14.77
CA ALA A 98 20.03 -17.80 -13.96
C ALA A 98 18.70 -17.51 -13.24
N LEU A 99 18.42 -16.27 -12.83
CA LEU A 99 17.12 -15.89 -12.25
C LEU A 99 15.95 -16.13 -13.21
N LYS A 100 16.16 -16.11 -14.53
CA LYS A 100 15.12 -16.45 -15.51
C LYS A 100 14.72 -17.93 -15.49
N PHE A 101 15.57 -18.82 -14.96
CA PHE A 101 15.24 -20.24 -14.77
C PHE A 101 14.36 -20.47 -13.55
N LYS A 102 14.28 -19.50 -12.63
CA LYS A 102 13.57 -19.63 -11.36
C LYS A 102 12.12 -20.10 -11.53
N PRO A 103 11.27 -19.52 -12.42
CA PRO A 103 9.87 -19.94 -12.56
C PRO A 103 9.74 -21.38 -13.04
N VAL A 104 10.59 -21.81 -13.97
CA VAL A 104 10.59 -23.18 -14.51
C VAL A 104 11.04 -24.19 -13.45
N ILE A 105 12.05 -23.84 -12.65
CA ILE A 105 12.51 -24.67 -11.52
C ILE A 105 11.43 -24.75 -10.44
N GLU A 106 10.74 -23.66 -10.13
CA GLU A 106 9.62 -23.64 -9.16
C GLU A 106 8.45 -24.50 -9.63
N ALA A 107 8.10 -24.43 -10.91
CA ALA A 107 7.07 -25.29 -11.50
C ALA A 107 7.44 -26.78 -11.35
N LYS A 108 8.69 -27.13 -11.64
CA LYS A 108 9.21 -28.50 -11.49
C LYS A 108 9.25 -28.95 -10.03
N ALA A 109 9.64 -28.06 -9.11
CA ALA A 109 9.63 -28.33 -7.67
C ALA A 109 8.20 -28.59 -7.17
N LYS A 110 7.24 -27.78 -7.62
CA LYS A 110 5.81 -27.94 -7.29
C LYS A 110 5.24 -29.24 -7.85
N GLU A 111 5.58 -29.60 -9.09
CA GLU A 111 5.20 -30.87 -9.70
C GLU A 111 5.76 -32.05 -8.89
N ASN A 112 7.03 -32.00 -8.48
CA ASN A 112 7.64 -33.02 -7.63
C ASN A 112 6.92 -33.18 -6.28
N LEU A 113 6.55 -32.08 -5.63
CA LEU A 113 5.76 -32.12 -4.40
C LEU A 113 4.39 -32.75 -4.60
N SER A 114 3.72 -32.47 -5.73
CA SER A 114 2.42 -33.08 -6.05
C SER A 114 2.50 -34.60 -6.27
N LYS A 115 3.62 -35.11 -6.82
CA LYS A 115 3.86 -36.55 -7.03
C LYS A 115 4.18 -37.29 -5.72
N VAL A 116 4.74 -36.60 -4.72
CA VAL A 116 5.06 -37.15 -3.40
C VAL A 116 3.87 -37.01 -2.42
N GLY A 117 2.97 -36.07 -2.68
CA GLY A 117 1.80 -35.74 -1.85
C GLY A 117 0.61 -36.68 -2.00
N GLY A 118 0.82 -37.99 -2.14
CA GLY A 118 -0.24 -38.99 -2.03
C GLY A 118 -1.00 -38.88 -0.70
N ASP A 119 -2.25 -39.36 -0.71
CA ASP A 119 -3.27 -39.15 0.32
C ASP A 119 -2.81 -39.51 1.75
N LYS A 120 -2.28 -38.53 2.49
CA LYS A 120 -1.82 -38.72 3.89
C LYS A 120 -2.96 -38.79 4.91
N LYS A 121 -4.22 -38.64 4.48
CA LYS A 121 -5.41 -38.54 5.34
C LYS A 121 -6.25 -39.81 5.42
N SER A 122 -6.01 -40.83 4.60
CA SER A 122 -6.76 -42.09 4.70
C SER A 122 -6.18 -43.00 5.79
N GLU A 123 -7.04 -43.63 6.59
CA GLU A 123 -6.60 -44.61 7.62
C GLU A 123 -5.84 -45.80 7.03
N ASN A 124 -5.99 -46.07 5.72
CA ASN A 124 -5.23 -47.09 5.00
C ASN A 124 -3.77 -46.72 4.70
N ALA A 125 -3.33 -45.48 4.95
CA ALA A 125 -1.93 -45.07 4.73
C ALA A 125 -0.96 -45.52 5.83
N LYS A 126 -1.45 -46.14 6.92
CA LYS A 126 -0.61 -46.64 8.03
C LYS A 126 -0.09 -48.07 7.85
N SER A 127 -0.46 -48.75 6.77
CA SER A 127 0.03 -50.10 6.47
C SER A 127 0.92 -50.09 5.24
N GLY A 128 2.20 -50.37 5.44
CA GLY A 128 3.14 -50.70 4.38
C GLY A 128 4.21 -49.64 4.17
N LEU A 129 5.42 -49.92 4.67
CA LEU A 129 6.65 -49.39 4.11
C LEU A 129 6.71 -49.75 2.61
N MET A 130 6.09 -48.94 1.75
CA MET A 130 6.46 -48.93 0.34
C MET A 130 7.72 -48.09 0.23
N LYS A 131 8.87 -48.77 0.28
CA LYS A 131 10.13 -48.25 -0.27
C LYS A 131 9.94 -48.06 -1.78
N SER A 132 9.31 -46.95 -2.18
CA SER A 132 9.40 -46.49 -3.56
C SER A 132 10.88 -46.20 -3.83
N SER A 133 11.43 -46.83 -4.86
CA SER A 133 12.86 -46.83 -5.22
C SER A 133 13.36 -45.51 -5.81
N LYS A 134 12.62 -44.41 -5.66
CA LYS A 134 13.08 -43.06 -5.96
C LYS A 134 12.46 -42.10 -4.95
N ALA A 135 13.16 -41.88 -3.83
CA ALA A 135 12.90 -40.71 -3.01
C ALA A 135 13.14 -39.48 -3.90
N ILE A 136 12.06 -38.78 -4.28
CA ILE A 136 12.17 -37.55 -5.05
C ILE A 136 12.77 -36.52 -4.08
N GLU A 137 14.04 -36.15 -4.31
CA GLU A 137 14.71 -35.16 -3.48
C GLU A 137 14.01 -33.80 -3.57
N PRO A 138 13.81 -33.10 -2.44
CA PRO A 138 13.28 -31.75 -2.46
C PRO A 138 14.17 -30.82 -3.30
N ILE A 139 13.58 -30.19 -4.30
CA ILE A 139 14.28 -29.20 -5.13
C ILE A 139 14.31 -27.87 -4.37
N SER A 140 15.50 -27.39 -4.02
CA SER A 140 15.69 -26.02 -3.56
C SER A 140 15.89 -25.11 -4.77
N THR A 141 14.91 -24.28 -5.09
CA THR A 141 14.94 -23.38 -6.24
C THR A 141 16.20 -22.49 -6.25
N ARG A 142 16.49 -21.85 -5.11
CA ARG A 142 17.64 -20.94 -4.99
C ARG A 142 18.97 -21.67 -5.22
N LYS A 143 19.07 -22.91 -4.75
CA LYS A 143 20.27 -23.75 -4.90
C LYS A 143 20.48 -24.14 -6.37
N GLU A 144 19.43 -24.56 -7.07
CA GLU A 144 19.52 -24.89 -8.50
C GLU A 144 19.87 -23.65 -9.34
N VAL A 145 19.24 -22.50 -9.07
CA VAL A 145 19.58 -21.23 -9.73
C VAL A 145 21.04 -20.84 -9.49
N ALA A 146 21.52 -20.96 -8.25
CA ALA A 146 22.92 -20.68 -7.89
C ALA A 146 23.90 -21.61 -8.63
N LYS A 147 23.55 -22.89 -8.78
CA LYS A 147 24.33 -23.88 -9.53
C LYS A 147 24.41 -23.55 -11.02
N ILE A 148 23.31 -23.13 -11.65
CA ILE A 148 23.29 -22.72 -13.07
C ILE A 148 24.23 -21.52 -13.32
N ALA A 149 24.17 -20.53 -12.44
CA ALA A 149 25.04 -19.35 -12.49
C ALA A 149 26.50 -19.67 -12.10
N GLY A 150 26.74 -20.69 -11.28
CA GLY A 150 28.06 -20.98 -10.70
C GLY A 150 28.44 -19.98 -9.59
N VAL A 151 27.47 -19.49 -8.83
CA VAL A 151 27.67 -18.53 -7.72
C VAL A 151 27.06 -19.06 -6.43
N SER A 152 27.25 -18.36 -5.31
CA SER A 152 26.61 -18.72 -4.04
C SER A 152 25.12 -18.38 -4.02
N GLU A 153 24.34 -19.10 -3.22
CA GLU A 153 22.92 -18.80 -2.99
C GLU A 153 22.70 -17.36 -2.47
N ASP A 154 23.61 -16.86 -1.64
CA ASP A 154 23.61 -15.47 -1.15
C ASP A 154 23.77 -14.46 -2.31
N THR A 155 24.63 -14.77 -3.29
CA THR A 155 24.81 -13.91 -4.47
C THR A 155 23.52 -13.83 -5.28
N ILE A 156 22.84 -14.97 -5.49
CA ILE A 156 21.54 -14.99 -6.17
C ILE A 156 20.52 -14.14 -5.42
N HIS A 157 20.43 -14.28 -4.09
CA HIS A 157 19.52 -13.48 -3.29
C HIS A 157 19.80 -11.97 -3.39
N LYS A 158 21.07 -11.57 -3.36
CA LYS A 158 21.45 -10.16 -3.51
C LYS A 158 21.07 -9.61 -4.88
N VAL A 159 21.36 -10.34 -5.95
CA VAL A 159 21.02 -9.95 -7.32
C VAL A 159 19.50 -9.87 -7.50
N GLU A 160 18.75 -10.82 -6.96
CA GLU A 160 17.28 -10.80 -6.97
C GLU A 160 16.72 -9.51 -6.34
N VAL A 161 17.23 -9.12 -5.16
CA VAL A 161 16.81 -7.87 -4.50
C VAL A 161 17.19 -6.63 -5.32
N ILE A 162 18.36 -6.63 -5.96
CA ILE A 162 18.80 -5.52 -6.80
C ILE A 162 17.89 -5.40 -8.04
N GLU A 163 17.62 -6.50 -8.74
CA GLU A 163 16.78 -6.48 -9.94
C GLU A 163 15.34 -6.03 -9.64
N GLU A 164 14.77 -6.44 -8.50
CA GLU A 164 13.40 -6.09 -8.10
C GLU A 164 13.26 -4.65 -7.59
N LYS A 165 14.25 -4.14 -6.84
CA LYS A 165 14.06 -2.92 -6.03
C LYS A 165 15.09 -1.83 -6.22
N ALA A 166 16.20 -2.10 -6.89
CA ALA A 166 17.22 -1.07 -7.08
C ALA A 166 16.76 -0.01 -8.09
N PRO A 167 17.12 1.26 -7.89
CA PRO A 167 17.15 2.27 -8.94
C PRO A 167 17.92 1.81 -10.17
N GLU A 168 17.49 2.26 -11.35
CA GLU A 168 18.11 1.87 -12.63
C GLU A 168 19.58 2.28 -12.71
N GLU A 169 19.97 3.38 -12.08
CA GLU A 169 21.37 3.83 -12.00
C GLU A 169 22.25 2.80 -11.30
N ILE A 170 21.75 2.18 -10.21
CA ILE A 170 22.49 1.16 -9.47
C ILE A 170 22.61 -0.13 -10.29
N LYS A 171 21.54 -0.54 -10.99
CA LYS A 171 21.55 -1.69 -11.90
C LYS A 171 22.57 -1.51 -13.03
N GLN A 172 22.65 -0.31 -13.60
CA GLN A 172 23.62 0.00 -14.65
C GLN A 172 25.07 -0.03 -14.14
N GLN A 173 25.34 0.55 -12.96
CA GLN A 173 26.69 0.56 -12.38
C GLN A 173 27.18 -0.85 -12.04
N VAL A 174 26.32 -1.70 -11.46
CA VAL A 174 26.72 -3.09 -11.16
C VAL A 174 26.92 -3.92 -12.43
N LYS A 175 26.13 -3.66 -13.48
CA LYS A 175 26.29 -4.31 -14.79
C LYS A 175 27.58 -3.91 -15.49
N LYS A 176 27.98 -2.63 -15.40
CA LYS A 176 29.28 -2.15 -15.90
C LYS A 176 30.46 -2.64 -15.07
N GLY A 177 30.21 -3.09 -13.85
CA GLY A 177 31.25 -3.49 -12.90
C GLY A 177 31.86 -2.33 -12.11
N ASP A 178 31.25 -1.14 -12.18
CA ASP A 178 31.70 0.06 -11.44
C ASP A 178 31.55 -0.13 -9.92
N ILE A 179 30.56 -0.91 -9.51
CA ILE A 179 30.30 -1.28 -8.11
C ILE A 179 30.14 -2.79 -7.96
N THR A 180 30.48 -3.30 -6.76
CA THR A 180 30.28 -4.72 -6.45
C THR A 180 28.81 -5.05 -6.21
N ILE A 181 28.42 -6.32 -6.42
CA ILE A 181 27.08 -6.83 -6.10
C ILE A 181 26.69 -6.52 -4.64
N ASN A 182 27.63 -6.63 -3.71
CA ASN A 182 27.36 -6.35 -2.30
C ASN A 182 27.11 -4.86 -2.04
N SER A 183 27.91 -3.98 -2.66
CA SER A 183 27.72 -2.53 -2.58
C SER A 183 26.37 -2.12 -3.16
N ALA A 184 26.02 -2.64 -4.35
CA ALA A 184 24.72 -2.41 -4.98
C ALA A 184 23.55 -2.85 -4.08
N TYR A 185 23.68 -4.01 -3.43
CA TYR A 185 22.67 -4.52 -2.49
C TYR A 185 22.49 -3.61 -1.28
N VAL A 186 23.58 -3.11 -0.68
CA VAL A 186 23.52 -2.18 0.46
C VAL A 186 22.88 -0.86 0.05
N LEU A 187 23.28 -0.30 -1.10
CA LEU A 187 22.68 0.93 -1.63
C LEU A 187 21.18 0.76 -1.91
N THR A 188 20.79 -0.39 -2.47
CA THR A 188 19.37 -0.73 -2.71
C THR A 188 18.58 -0.76 -1.42
N LYS A 189 19.11 -1.37 -0.35
CA LYS A 189 18.45 -1.37 0.96
C LYS A 189 18.30 0.04 1.54
N SER A 190 19.38 0.84 1.45
CA SER A 190 19.36 2.22 1.92
C SER A 190 18.34 3.07 1.17
N ALA A 191 18.19 2.86 -0.15
CA ALA A 191 17.17 3.54 -0.96
C ALA A 191 15.76 3.16 -0.50
N ILE A 192 15.47 1.87 -0.31
CA ILE A 192 14.17 1.40 0.19
C ILE A 192 13.85 2.00 1.56
N GLU A 193 14.82 2.08 2.46
CA GLU A 193 14.64 2.69 3.78
C GLU A 193 14.38 4.19 3.69
N ALA A 194 15.09 4.90 2.81
CA ALA A 194 14.85 6.32 2.55
C ALA A 194 13.45 6.56 1.96
N ASP A 195 13.02 5.74 1.01
CA ASP A 195 11.70 5.86 0.38
C ASP A 195 10.57 5.63 1.39
N LYS A 196 10.72 4.63 2.27
CA LYS A 196 9.76 4.39 3.36
C LYS A 196 9.67 5.59 4.29
N LYS A 197 10.81 6.13 4.68
CA LYS A 197 10.88 7.29 5.58
C LYS A 197 10.30 8.55 4.93
N ASN A 198 10.55 8.75 3.64
CA ASN A 198 9.98 9.85 2.88
C ASN A 198 8.46 9.70 2.74
N ALA A 199 7.96 8.48 2.52
CA ALA A 199 6.52 8.21 2.48
C ALA A 199 5.84 8.45 3.84
N GLU A 200 6.52 8.11 4.95
CA GLU A 200 6.06 8.44 6.31
C GLU A 200 5.98 9.96 6.51
N TYR A 201 7.03 10.70 6.13
CA TYR A 201 7.03 12.16 6.23
C TYR A 201 5.97 12.82 5.35
N GLU A 202 5.75 12.32 4.14
CA GLU A 202 4.70 12.83 3.26
C GLU A 202 3.33 12.64 3.90
N LYS A 203 3.07 11.46 4.50
CA LYS A 203 1.82 11.20 5.20
C LYS A 203 1.63 12.15 6.39
N GLU A 204 2.66 12.35 7.21
CA GLU A 204 2.62 13.29 8.34
C GLU A 204 2.35 14.72 7.86
N TYR A 205 2.94 15.12 6.74
CA TYR A 205 2.73 16.44 6.15
C TYR A 205 1.29 16.62 5.65
N GLN A 206 0.73 15.62 4.96
CA GLN A 206 -0.67 15.65 4.52
C GLN A 206 -1.64 15.72 5.70
N GLU A 207 -1.42 14.95 6.77
CA GLU A 207 -2.23 15.01 8.00
C GLU A 207 -2.18 16.40 8.67
N GLN A 208 -1.05 17.10 8.60
CA GLN A 208 -0.94 18.47 9.09
C GLN A 208 -1.71 19.46 8.22
N LEU A 209 -1.60 19.35 6.89
CA LEU A 209 -2.36 20.19 5.96
C LEU A 209 -3.87 20.02 6.13
N GLU A 210 -4.35 18.78 6.31
CA GLU A 210 -5.78 18.52 6.56
C GLU A 210 -6.26 19.17 7.85
N LYS A 211 -5.46 19.11 8.93
CA LYS A 211 -5.79 19.78 10.20
C LYS A 211 -5.83 21.29 10.04
N GLU A 212 -4.86 21.88 9.35
CA GLU A 212 -4.83 23.32 9.09
C GLU A 212 -6.06 23.76 8.28
N GLN A 213 -6.44 23.01 7.24
CA GLN A 213 -7.65 23.28 6.46
C GLN A 213 -8.92 23.19 7.32
N GLN A 214 -9.04 22.19 8.19
CA GLN A 214 -10.16 22.07 9.12
C GLN A 214 -10.24 23.25 10.10
N GLU A 215 -9.10 23.69 10.64
CA GLU A 215 -9.03 24.86 11.51
C GLU A 215 -9.44 26.15 10.79
N GLN A 216 -8.96 26.35 9.56
CA GLN A 216 -9.34 27.50 8.74
C GLN A 216 -10.84 27.48 8.39
N GLU A 217 -11.40 26.32 8.05
CA GLU A 217 -12.83 26.18 7.77
C GLU A 217 -13.67 26.46 9.03
N ALA A 218 -13.24 25.96 10.20
CA ALA A 218 -13.90 26.25 11.47
C ALA A 218 -13.88 27.75 11.80
N GLN A 219 -12.73 28.42 11.61
CA GLN A 219 -12.62 29.87 11.79
C GLN A 219 -13.52 30.65 10.82
N ARG A 220 -13.59 30.21 9.55
CA ARG A 220 -14.49 30.83 8.56
C ARG A 220 -15.95 30.69 8.97
N LYS A 221 -16.39 29.49 9.38
CA LYS A 221 -17.75 29.25 9.88
C LYS A 221 -18.05 30.11 11.10
N LEU A 222 -17.09 30.24 12.03
CA LEU A 222 -17.22 31.11 13.19
C LEU A 222 -17.41 32.58 12.79
N GLY A 223 -16.59 33.09 11.86
CA GLY A 223 -16.74 34.46 11.35
C GLY A 223 -18.04 34.69 10.57
N GLU A 224 -18.58 33.68 9.89
CA GLU A 224 -19.91 33.74 9.25
C GLU A 224 -21.04 33.76 10.30
N ILE A 225 -20.89 33.02 11.41
CA ILE A 225 -21.82 33.06 12.55
C ILE A 225 -21.79 34.45 13.20
N GLU A 226 -20.60 34.99 13.48
CA GLU A 226 -20.43 36.33 14.08
C GLU A 226 -21.06 37.43 13.23
N LYS A 227 -20.98 37.34 11.89
CA LYS A 227 -21.60 38.34 10.98
C LYS A 227 -23.12 38.28 10.93
N ASN A 228 -23.72 37.11 11.18
CA ASN A 228 -25.17 36.91 11.15
C ASN A 228 -25.81 36.97 12.54
N LEU A 229 -25.01 37.25 13.59
CA LEU A 229 -25.50 37.38 14.95
C LEU A 229 -26.23 38.73 15.14
N PRO A 230 -27.40 38.74 15.82
CA PRO A 230 -28.01 39.99 16.31
C PRO A 230 -27.01 40.76 17.19
N GLU A 231 -27.01 42.10 17.17
CA GLU A 231 -26.02 43.00 17.83
C GLU A 231 -25.78 42.76 19.33
N ASN A 232 -26.66 41.99 19.95
CA ASN A 232 -26.86 41.78 21.36
C ASN A 232 -26.81 40.28 21.73
N ALA A 233 -26.61 39.40 20.74
CA ALA A 233 -26.19 38.02 20.94
C ALA A 233 -24.66 37.94 21.08
N VAL A 234 -24.16 37.00 21.90
CA VAL A 234 -22.73 36.74 22.07
C VAL A 234 -22.46 35.29 21.69
N VAL A 235 -21.51 35.05 20.78
CA VAL A 235 -21.03 33.68 20.53
C VAL A 235 -20.25 33.24 21.77
N LEU A 236 -20.85 32.36 22.56
CA LEU A 236 -20.24 31.76 23.75
C LEU A 236 -19.17 30.74 23.34
N ASP A 237 -18.05 31.23 22.81
CA ASP A 237 -16.91 30.44 22.32
C ASP A 237 -16.25 29.56 23.41
N LYS A 238 -16.64 29.72 24.69
CA LYS A 238 -15.94 29.16 25.86
C LYS A 238 -16.84 28.60 26.98
N PHE A 239 -18.12 28.32 26.74
CA PHE A 239 -19.02 27.76 27.78
C PHE A 239 -19.12 26.23 27.79
N ARG A 240 -18.08 25.58 27.28
CA ARG A 240 -17.65 24.31 27.86
C ARG A 240 -16.21 24.45 28.31
N LYS A 241 -16.02 24.98 29.52
CA LYS A 241 -14.79 24.71 30.27
C LYS A 241 -14.88 23.27 30.78
N PRO A 242 -13.92 22.37 30.49
CA PRO A 242 -13.85 21.04 31.10
C PRO A 242 -13.66 21.07 32.63
N LYS A 243 -13.49 22.26 33.20
CA LYS A 243 -13.25 22.52 34.63
C LYS A 243 -14.03 23.74 35.14
N GLU A 244 -15.29 23.91 34.74
CA GLU A 244 -16.22 24.58 35.65
C GLU A 244 -16.58 23.59 36.76
N THR A 245 -15.64 23.42 37.68
CA THR A 245 -15.95 22.86 38.99
C THR A 245 -16.65 23.98 39.76
N HIS A 246 -17.96 24.03 39.53
CA HIS A 246 -18.97 24.46 40.49
C HIS A 246 -19.44 25.90 40.34
N ILE A 247 -20.62 26.00 39.74
CA ILE A 247 -21.55 27.09 40.02
C ILE A 247 -21.66 27.14 41.56
N PHE A 248 -21.16 28.20 42.18
CA PHE A 248 -21.19 28.47 43.64
C PHE A 248 -20.09 27.85 44.53
N GLY A 249 -19.01 27.28 43.98
CA GLY A 249 -17.90 26.75 44.80
C GLY A 249 -18.31 25.53 45.68
N ILE A 250 -19.38 24.85 45.28
CA ILE A 250 -19.92 23.67 45.95
C ILE A 250 -19.33 22.44 45.27
N GLU A 251 -18.40 21.75 45.95
CA GLU A 251 -17.72 20.60 45.36
C GLU A 251 -18.51 19.30 45.34
N ASP A 252 -19.50 19.18 46.23
CA ASP A 252 -20.37 18.03 46.32
C ASP A 252 -21.81 18.46 46.58
N PHE A 253 -22.64 18.40 45.54
CA PHE A 253 -24.07 18.70 45.62
C PHE A 253 -24.86 17.65 46.41
N ASN A 254 -24.27 16.49 46.72
CA ASN A 254 -24.91 15.45 47.53
C ASN A 254 -24.70 15.63 49.04
N ASN A 255 -23.79 16.50 49.47
CA ASN A 255 -23.46 16.70 50.88
C ASN A 255 -23.35 18.18 51.27
N LEU A 256 -24.46 18.90 51.07
CA LEU A 256 -24.55 20.33 51.37
C LEU A 256 -24.72 20.58 52.87
N THR A 257 -23.94 21.50 53.41
CA THR A 257 -24.25 22.09 54.72
C THR A 257 -25.56 22.88 54.66
N LYS A 258 -26.21 23.05 55.81
CA LYS A 258 -27.50 23.73 55.91
C LYS A 258 -27.45 25.18 55.40
N ASP A 259 -26.31 25.85 55.58
CA ASP A 259 -26.09 27.21 55.11
C ASP A 259 -25.90 27.27 53.60
N GLN A 260 -25.11 26.36 53.02
CA GLN A 260 -24.94 26.24 51.56
C GLN A 260 -26.26 25.90 50.85
N PHE A 261 -27.09 25.05 51.45
CA PHE A 261 -28.42 24.73 50.94
C PHE A 261 -29.34 25.97 50.94
N ASN A 262 -29.34 26.74 52.03
CA ASN A 262 -30.13 27.96 52.14
C ASN A 262 -29.69 29.03 51.14
N ASP A 263 -28.39 29.15 50.89
CA ASP A 263 -27.85 30.08 49.90
C ASP A 263 -28.23 29.69 48.47
N CYS A 264 -28.21 28.40 48.13
CA CYS A 264 -28.69 27.90 46.83
C CYS A 264 -30.18 28.20 46.60
N ILE A 265 -31.01 28.01 47.63
CA ILE A 265 -32.45 28.32 47.57
C ILE A 265 -32.68 29.83 47.44
N LYS A 266 -31.92 30.65 48.15
CA LYS A 266 -32.01 32.11 48.08
C LYS A 266 -31.60 32.63 46.69
N HIS A 267 -30.53 32.08 46.12
CA HIS A 267 -30.05 32.48 44.80
C HIS A 267 -30.97 32.02 43.67
N SER A 268 -31.45 30.77 43.71
CA SER A 268 -32.40 30.27 42.69
C SER A 268 -33.71 31.06 42.69
N LYS A 269 -34.20 31.49 43.87
CA LYS A 269 -35.32 32.43 43.97
C LYS A 269 -34.99 33.80 43.40
N LYS A 270 -33.79 34.33 43.66
CA LYS A 270 -33.33 35.61 43.08
C LYS A 270 -33.26 35.55 41.55
N TYR A 271 -32.77 34.45 40.97
CA TYR A 271 -32.76 34.23 39.52
C TYR A 271 -34.16 34.07 38.95
N ARG A 272 -35.03 33.29 39.61
CA ARG A 272 -36.44 33.17 39.23
C ARG A 272 -37.15 34.52 39.26
N ASP A 273 -36.93 35.33 40.30
CA ASP A 273 -37.52 36.64 40.44
C ASP A 273 -36.95 37.63 39.43
N ALA A 274 -35.65 37.52 39.08
CA ALA A 274 -35.04 38.31 38.02
C ALA A 274 -35.64 37.97 36.66
N ILE A 275 -35.74 36.68 36.31
CA ILE A 275 -36.37 36.19 35.09
C ILE A 275 -37.86 36.57 35.05
N SER A 276 -38.57 36.45 36.17
CA SER A 276 -39.99 36.84 36.28
C SER A 276 -40.17 38.36 36.19
N LYS A 277 -39.24 39.15 36.71
CA LYS A 277 -39.25 40.62 36.56
C LYS A 277 -38.93 41.04 35.14
N VAL A 278 -38.05 40.32 34.44
CA VAL A 278 -37.76 40.51 33.01
C VAL A 278 -38.97 40.11 32.15
N ALA A 279 -39.72 39.09 32.55
CA ALA A 279 -40.98 38.71 31.91
C ALA A 279 -42.15 39.68 32.21
N LEU A 280 -42.10 40.42 33.33
CA LEU A 280 -43.13 41.38 33.78
C LEU A 280 -42.88 42.84 33.35
N LEU A 281 -41.61 43.23 33.15
CA LEU A 281 -41.25 44.53 32.59
C LEU A 281 -41.49 44.46 31.09
N SER A 282 -42.66 44.96 30.68
CA SER A 282 -43.06 45.35 29.33
C SER A 282 -42.32 44.68 28.19
N THR A 283 -43.09 43.87 27.46
CA THR A 283 -43.04 43.70 26.00
C THR A 283 -43.08 45.05 25.28
N ASP A 284 -42.07 45.88 25.50
CA ASP A 284 -41.69 46.95 24.59
C ASP A 284 -40.50 46.41 23.81
N ILE A 285 -40.69 46.38 22.50
CA ILE A 285 -39.78 45.82 21.51
C ILE A 285 -38.41 46.50 21.65
N GLU A 286 -38.34 47.76 22.10
CA GLU A 286 -37.09 48.50 22.30
C GLU A 286 -36.21 47.96 23.43
N ALA A 287 -36.77 47.38 24.50
CA ALA A 287 -35.99 46.74 25.57
C ALA A 287 -35.50 45.33 25.19
N LEU A 288 -36.29 44.60 24.39
CA LEU A 288 -35.93 43.32 23.79
C LEU A 288 -34.85 43.49 22.69
N MET A 289 -34.97 44.55 21.88
CA MET A 289 -33.97 44.98 20.90
C MET A 289 -32.70 45.53 21.56
N ALA A 290 -32.76 46.04 22.79
CA ALA A 290 -31.56 46.44 23.54
C ALA A 290 -30.76 45.25 24.11
N TRP A 291 -31.32 44.02 24.12
CA TRP A 291 -30.76 42.86 24.81
C TRP A 291 -30.45 41.61 23.99
N GLY A 292 -31.09 41.36 22.85
CA GLY A 292 -30.70 40.17 22.06
C GLY A 292 -31.53 39.85 20.85
N ALA A 293 -32.81 40.27 20.85
CA ALA A 293 -33.85 39.50 20.19
C ALA A 293 -34.51 40.27 19.05
N ILE A 294 -34.52 39.70 17.83
CA ILE A 294 -35.24 40.20 16.62
C ILE A 294 -35.62 39.00 15.71
N ALA A 295 -36.76 38.87 14.99
CA ALA A 295 -38.21 39.20 15.15
C ALA A 295 -39.00 38.62 13.93
N ASN A 296 -40.33 38.42 14.06
CA ASN A 296 -41.38 38.02 13.08
C ASN A 296 -41.63 36.52 12.81
N THR A 297 -42.33 35.83 13.72
CA THR A 297 -43.76 35.44 13.57
C THR A 297 -44.18 34.56 14.77
N PRO A 298 -45.49 34.47 15.10
CA PRO A 298 -46.01 33.96 16.38
C PRO A 298 -45.59 32.52 16.75
N ASP A 299 -45.22 31.71 15.77
CA ASP A 299 -44.90 30.28 15.95
C ASP A 299 -43.57 30.08 16.72
N ILE A 300 -42.65 31.06 16.68
CA ILE A 300 -41.38 31.02 17.43
C ILE A 300 -41.61 31.25 18.93
N VAL A 301 -42.59 32.09 19.29
CA VAL A 301 -42.96 32.36 20.69
C VAL A 301 -43.47 31.09 21.36
N GLU A 302 -44.14 30.23 20.60
CA GLU A 302 -44.65 28.96 21.11
C GLU A 302 -43.51 27.96 21.39
N ILE A 303 -42.47 27.94 20.54
CA ILE A 303 -41.25 27.12 20.73
C ILE A 303 -40.45 27.62 21.94
N GLU A 304 -40.26 28.93 22.09
CA GLU A 304 -39.55 29.52 23.24
C GLU A 304 -40.30 29.31 24.56
N LEU A 305 -41.64 29.40 24.55
CA LEU A 305 -42.45 29.03 25.70
C LEU A 305 -42.34 27.52 26.00
N GLN A 306 -42.21 26.67 24.99
CA GLN A 306 -42.01 25.23 25.14
C GLN A 306 -40.62 24.90 25.73
N ASP A 307 -39.59 25.66 25.38
CA ASP A 307 -38.23 25.54 25.90
C ASP A 307 -38.10 26.09 27.32
N ILE A 308 -38.74 27.22 27.61
CA ILE A 308 -38.84 27.79 28.97
C ILE A 308 -39.64 26.85 29.87
N ASN A 309 -40.75 26.30 29.38
CA ASN A 309 -41.55 25.35 30.14
C ASN A 309 -40.75 24.03 30.34
N SER A 310 -39.98 23.57 29.36
CA SER A 310 -39.10 22.40 29.49
C SER A 310 -37.98 22.65 30.52
N ALA A 311 -37.37 23.83 30.53
CA ALA A 311 -36.37 24.22 31.53
C ALA A 311 -36.97 24.29 32.94
N ILE A 312 -38.17 24.84 33.08
CA ILE A 312 -38.92 24.88 34.35
C ILE A 312 -39.30 23.47 34.80
N GLN A 313 -39.77 22.60 33.90
CA GLN A 313 -40.10 21.21 34.22
C GLN A 313 -38.86 20.40 34.63
N ASN A 314 -37.70 20.65 34.02
CA ASN A 314 -36.44 20.03 34.42
C ASN A 314 -35.98 20.51 35.81
N LEU A 315 -36.12 21.80 36.11
CA LEU A 315 -35.84 22.34 37.46
C LEU A 315 -36.80 21.78 38.51
N ILE A 316 -38.07 21.59 38.18
CA ILE A 316 -39.07 20.96 39.06
C ILE A 316 -38.78 19.47 39.26
N LYS A 317 -38.37 18.74 38.22
CA LYS A 317 -37.95 17.32 38.33
C LYS A 317 -36.74 17.15 39.24
N ILE A 318 -35.74 18.03 39.11
CA ILE A 318 -34.59 18.10 40.02
C ILE A 318 -35.08 18.38 41.45
N GLN A 319 -35.97 19.35 41.64
CA GLN A 319 -36.54 19.68 42.95
C GLN A 319 -37.34 18.52 43.58
N ASN A 320 -38.05 17.71 42.79
CA ASN A 320 -38.85 16.59 43.26
C ASN A 320 -38.02 15.31 43.51
N TYR A 321 -36.95 15.10 42.74
CA TYR A 321 -35.97 14.03 42.99
C TYR A 321 -35.38 14.13 44.41
N PHE A 322 -35.11 15.36 44.88
CA PHE A 322 -34.62 15.60 46.25
C PHE A 322 -35.70 15.60 47.34
N LYS A 323 -36.99 15.61 47.00
CA LYS A 323 -38.10 15.48 47.96
C LYS A 323 -38.55 14.03 48.20
N GLY A 324 -38.15 13.10 47.35
CA GLY A 324 -38.58 11.69 47.37
C GLY A 324 -37.63 10.69 48.02
N GLY A 325 -36.44 11.11 48.46
CA GLY A 325 -35.54 10.27 49.27
C GLY A 325 -35.95 10.31 50.73
N LYS A 326 -36.66 9.27 51.19
CA LYS A 326 -36.75 8.93 52.62
C LYS A 326 -35.39 8.50 53.16
#